data_AF-A0A2X2HGX9-F1
#
_entry.id   AF-A0A2X2HGX9-F1
#
_cell.length_a   1.000
_cell.length_b   1.000
_cell.length_c   1.000
_cell.angle_alpha   90.00
_cell.angle_beta   90.00
_cell.angle_gamma   90.00
#
_symmetry.space_group_name_H-M   'P 1'
#
loop_
_entity.id
_entity.type
_entity.pdbx_description
1 polymer ?
#
loop_
_entity_poly.entity_id
_entity_poly.type
_entity_poly.pdbx_seq_one_letter_code
_entity_poly.pdbx_strand_id
1 'polypeptide(L)'
;MSLSIVHTRAALGVNAPPITVEVHISKGLPGLTIVGLPETTVKEARDRVRSAIINSGYEYPAQKITINLAPADLPKEGGRYDLPIAIALLAASEQLTANKLDE
;
A
#
# COMPACT_ATOMS: atom_id res chain seq x y z
N MET A 1 6.09 2.54 14.21
CA MET A 1 4.66 2.89 14.32
C MET A 1 3.89 1.89 13.47
N SER A 2 2.82 1.26 13.97
CA SER A 2 2.12 0.18 13.24
C SER A 2 1.19 0.67 12.12
N LEU A 3 1.12 1.98 11.90
CA LEU A 3 0.35 2.62 10.82
C LEU A 3 1.31 3.50 10.02
N SER A 4 1.18 3.48 8.71
CA SER A 4 1.80 4.44 7.80
C SER A 4 0.79 4.93 6.77
N ILE A 5 1.01 6.14 6.26
CA ILE A 5 0.20 6.77 5.23
C ILE A 5 1.14 7.25 4.13
N VAL A 6 0.80 6.97 2.87
CA VAL A 6 1.55 7.44 1.70
C VAL A 6 0.59 8.02 0.69
N HIS A 7 0.93 9.19 0.15
CA HIS A 7 0.12 9.88 -0.85
C HIS A 7 0.40 9.38 -2.27
N THR A 8 -0.66 9.27 -3.07
CA THR A 8 -0.60 8.94 -4.49
C THR A 8 -1.78 9.55 -5.23
N ARG A 9 -1.98 9.20 -6.50
CA ARG A 9 -3.10 9.64 -7.33
C ARG A 9 -3.69 8.50 -8.13
N ALA A 10 -5.01 8.50 -8.27
CA ALA A 10 -5.68 7.64 -9.25
C ALA A 10 -5.60 8.27 -10.65
N ALA A 11 -5.90 7.50 -11.68
CA ALA A 11 -6.12 8.03 -13.02
C ALA A 11 -7.61 7.93 -13.36
N LEU A 12 -8.24 9.07 -13.62
CA LEU A 12 -9.65 9.16 -14.01
C LEU A 12 -9.77 10.05 -15.25
N GLY A 13 -9.66 9.43 -16.43
CA GLY A 13 -9.54 10.16 -17.69
C GLY A 13 -8.32 11.09 -17.68
N VAL A 14 -8.54 12.39 -17.82
CA VAL A 14 -7.49 13.43 -17.73
C VAL A 14 -7.23 13.92 -16.30
N ASN A 15 -8.04 13.49 -15.33
CA ASN A 15 -7.93 13.90 -13.94
C ASN A 15 -7.05 12.92 -13.15
N ALA A 16 -6.39 13.46 -12.14
CA ALA A 16 -5.56 12.68 -11.23
C ALA A 16 -5.98 12.95 -9.77
N PRO A 17 -7.13 12.43 -9.30
CA PRO A 17 -7.61 12.72 -7.95
C PRO A 17 -6.67 12.14 -6.89
N PRO A 18 -6.53 12.81 -5.72
CA PRO A 18 -5.66 12.36 -4.64
C PRO A 18 -6.17 11.05 -4.03
N ILE A 19 -5.23 10.16 -3.72
CA ILE A 19 -5.46 8.90 -3.03
C ILE A 19 -4.49 8.81 -1.85
N THR A 20 -4.94 8.30 -0.71
CA THR A 20 -4.08 7.88 0.40
C THR A 20 -3.98 6.36 0.43
N VAL A 21 -2.76 5.86 0.58
CA VAL A 21 -2.46 4.45 0.85
C VAL A 21 -2.13 4.34 2.33
N GLU A 22 -3.03 3.75 3.09
CA GLU A 22 -2.87 3.56 4.53
C GLU A 22 -2.56 2.10 4.80
N VAL A 23 -1.42 1.83 5.44
CA VAL A 23 -1.01 0.46 5.79
C VAL A 23 -0.96 0.31 7.28
N HIS A 24 -1.73 -0.64 7.79
CA HIS A 24 -1.73 -1.01 9.20
C HIS A 24 -1.21 -2.44 9.39
N ILE A 25 -0.23 -2.61 10.26
CA ILE A 25 0.33 -3.90 10.67
C ILE A 25 -0.14 -4.23 12.08
N SER A 26 -0.90 -5.32 12.20
CA SER A 26 -1.49 -5.77 13.46
C SER A 26 -0.98 -7.16 13.85
N LYS A 27 -1.01 -7.46 15.15
CA LYS A 27 -0.73 -8.79 15.67
C LYS A 27 -1.81 -9.77 15.20
N GLY A 28 -1.41 -10.98 14.82
CA GLY A 28 -2.33 -12.03 14.39
C GLY A 28 -1.71 -12.96 13.35
N LEU A 29 -2.54 -13.85 12.80
CA LEU A 29 -2.12 -14.73 11.71
C LEU A 29 -1.68 -13.92 10.48
N PRO A 30 -0.59 -14.31 9.80
CA PRO A 30 -0.15 -13.65 8.58
C PRO A 30 -1.26 -13.62 7.53
N GLY A 31 -1.49 -12.45 6.96
CA GLY A 31 -2.52 -12.26 5.95
C GLY A 31 -2.55 -10.82 5.47
N LEU A 32 -2.95 -10.62 4.21
CA LEU A 32 -3.04 -9.28 3.61
C LEU A 32 -4.45 -9.04 3.10
N THR A 33 -5.02 -7.90 3.47
CA THR A 33 -6.33 -7.43 2.99
C THR A 33 -6.17 -6.07 2.33
N ILE A 34 -6.76 -5.89 1.13
CA ILE A 34 -6.82 -4.60 0.43
C ILE A 34 -8.28 -4.15 0.35
N VAL A 35 -8.57 -2.95 0.82
CA VAL A 35 -9.90 -2.31 0.80
C VAL A 35 -9.85 -0.94 0.11
N GLY A 36 -11.02 -0.37 -0.20
CA GLY A 36 -11.13 0.88 -0.96
C GLY A 36 -11.42 0.68 -2.45
N LEU A 37 -12.31 -0.27 -2.77
CA LEU A 37 -12.74 -0.65 -4.12
C LEU A 37 -11.58 -0.97 -5.10
N PRO A 38 -10.64 -1.88 -4.74
CA PRO A 38 -9.57 -2.28 -5.64
C PRO A 38 -10.07 -3.22 -6.73
N GLU A 39 -9.69 -2.94 -7.99
CA GLU A 39 -9.87 -3.89 -9.08
C GLU A 39 -8.89 -5.07 -8.98
N THR A 40 -9.09 -6.08 -9.84
CA THR A 40 -8.27 -7.30 -9.87
C THR A 40 -6.77 -6.99 -9.98
N THR A 41 -6.37 -6.09 -10.88
CA THR A 41 -4.95 -5.72 -11.06
C THR A 41 -4.33 -5.09 -9.80
N VAL A 42 -5.13 -4.38 -9.01
CA VAL A 42 -4.70 -3.81 -7.73
C VAL A 42 -4.64 -4.86 -6.64
N LYS A 43 -5.53 -5.86 -6.65
CA LYS A 43 -5.44 -7.02 -5.75
C LYS A 43 -4.19 -7.86 -6.03
N GLU A 44 -3.78 -7.98 -7.28
CA GLU A 44 -2.53 -8.63 -7.70
C GLU A 44 -1.27 -7.87 -7.25
N ALA A 45 -1.40 -6.60 -6.83
CA ALA A 45 -0.28 -5.84 -6.28
C ALA A 45 0.33 -6.54 -5.05
N ARG A 46 -0.45 -7.34 -4.31
CA ARG A 46 0.05 -8.17 -3.21
C ARG A 46 1.28 -8.98 -3.62
N ASP A 47 1.19 -9.72 -4.71
CA ASP A 47 2.21 -10.68 -5.10
C ASP A 47 3.41 -9.97 -5.75
N ARG A 48 3.14 -8.87 -6.48
CA ARG A 48 4.18 -8.00 -7.06
C ARG A 48 4.98 -7.25 -5.99
N VAL A 49 4.30 -6.59 -5.05
CA VAL A 49 4.93 -5.84 -3.95
C VAL A 49 5.72 -6.76 -3.04
N ARG A 50 5.16 -7.93 -2.70
CA ARG A 50 5.90 -8.93 -1.91
C ARG A 50 7.20 -9.32 -2.59
N SER A 51 7.15 -9.64 -3.88
CA SER A 51 8.32 -10.02 -4.66
C SER A 51 9.33 -8.87 -4.75
N ALA A 52 8.86 -7.63 -4.96
CA ALA A 52 9.72 -6.45 -5.04
C ALA A 52 10.45 -6.17 -3.72
N ILE A 53 9.75 -6.23 -2.58
CA ILE A 53 10.33 -6.02 -1.25
C ILE A 53 11.46 -7.02 -0.97
N ILE A 54 11.20 -8.32 -1.18
CA ILE A 54 12.18 -9.38 -0.93
C ILE A 54 13.40 -9.23 -1.84
N ASN A 55 13.19 -9.00 -3.14
CA ASN A 55 14.29 -8.84 -4.10
C ASN A 55 15.07 -7.52 -3.90
N SER A 56 14.51 -6.55 -3.18
CA SER A 56 15.19 -5.31 -2.81
C SER A 56 15.98 -5.43 -1.50
N GLY A 57 16.00 -6.61 -0.86
CA GLY A 57 16.74 -6.85 0.39
C GLY A 57 16.00 -6.44 1.66
N TYR A 58 14.71 -6.13 1.57
CA TYR A 58 13.86 -5.81 2.73
C TYR A 58 13.11 -7.05 3.22
N GLU A 59 12.68 -7.02 4.47
CA GLU A 59 11.87 -8.06 5.08
C GLU A 59 10.38 -7.86 4.75
N TYR A 60 9.69 -8.91 4.33
CA TYR A 60 8.24 -8.85 4.18
C TYR A 60 7.56 -9.25 5.50
N PRO A 61 6.76 -8.36 6.14
CA PRO A 61 6.22 -8.63 7.48
C PRO A 61 5.32 -9.87 7.52
N ALA A 62 5.66 -10.84 8.37
CA ALA A 62 4.85 -12.04 8.64
C ALA A 62 3.74 -11.77 9.67
N GLN A 63 2.96 -10.72 9.46
CA GLN A 63 1.89 -10.26 10.36
C GLN A 63 0.58 -10.01 9.59
N LYS A 64 -0.49 -9.65 10.28
CA LYS A 64 -1.76 -9.27 9.63
C LYS A 64 -1.65 -7.83 9.12
N ILE A 65 -1.71 -7.67 7.81
CA ILE A 65 -1.57 -6.41 7.09
C ILE A 65 -2.92 -6.00 6.50
N THR A 66 -3.33 -4.77 6.76
CA THR A 66 -4.49 -4.13 6.12
C THR A 66 -4.02 -2.94 5.32
N ILE A 67 -4.40 -2.89 4.04
CA ILE A 67 -4.12 -1.80 3.12
C ILE A 67 -5.45 -1.14 2.77
N ASN A 68 -5.61 0.15 3.07
CA ASN A 68 -6.75 0.94 2.68
C ASN A 68 -6.35 1.96 1.60
N LEU A 69 -7.13 2.00 0.51
CA LEU A 69 -6.96 2.95 -0.58
C LEU A 69 -8.10 3.98 -0.53
N ALA A 70 -7.88 5.12 0.12
CA ALA A 70 -8.92 6.14 0.29
C ALA A 70 -8.83 7.24 -0.78
N PRO A 71 -9.95 7.86 -1.20
CA PRO A 71 -11.32 7.61 -0.74
C PRO A 71 -11.97 6.42 -1.46
N ALA A 72 -12.84 5.66 -0.80
CA ALA A 72 -13.33 4.36 -1.31
C ALA A 72 -14.34 4.44 -2.48
N ASP A 73 -14.79 5.63 -2.85
CA ASP A 73 -15.76 5.92 -3.91
C ASP A 73 -15.15 5.99 -5.31
N LEU A 74 -13.83 6.19 -5.41
CA LEU A 74 -13.12 6.22 -6.69
C LEU A 74 -12.62 4.82 -7.08
N PRO A 75 -12.74 4.39 -8.35
CA PRO A 75 -12.18 3.11 -8.81
C PRO A 75 -10.65 3.14 -8.78
N LYS A 76 -10.03 2.04 -8.31
CA LYS A 76 -8.57 1.86 -8.27
C LYS A 76 -8.19 0.80 -9.29
N GLU A 77 -7.67 1.25 -10.42
CA GLU A 77 -7.27 0.39 -11.55
C GLU A 77 -5.77 0.49 -11.86
N GLY A 78 -5.20 -0.58 -12.43
CA GLY A 78 -3.80 -0.61 -12.89
C GLY A 78 -2.74 -0.80 -11.79
N GLY A 79 -1.47 -0.84 -12.19
CA GLY A 79 -0.33 -1.16 -11.29
C GLY A 79 0.30 0.03 -10.56
N ARG A 80 -0.26 1.25 -10.67
CA ARG A 80 0.36 2.47 -10.12
C ARG A 80 0.44 2.51 -8.59
N TYR A 81 -0.35 1.67 -7.93
CA TYR A 81 -0.41 1.60 -6.46
C TYR A 81 0.69 0.71 -5.87
N ASP A 82 1.44 -0.04 -6.68
CA ASP A 82 2.47 -0.97 -6.20
C ASP A 82 3.56 -0.25 -5.37
N LEU A 83 4.11 0.84 -5.92
CA LEU A 83 5.16 1.61 -5.25
C LEU A 83 4.68 2.26 -3.93
N PRO A 84 3.58 3.04 -3.90
CA PRO A 84 3.12 3.64 -2.64
C PRO A 84 2.72 2.58 -1.60
N ILE A 85 2.17 1.42 -2.02
CA ILE A 85 1.92 0.29 -1.11
C ILE A 85 3.23 -0.25 -0.52
N ALA A 86 4.26 -0.45 -1.34
CA ALA A 86 5.56 -0.94 -0.87
C ALA A 86 6.20 0.03 0.14
N ILE A 87 6.21 1.32 -0.17
CA ILE A 87 6.75 2.36 0.72
C ILE A 87 5.98 2.38 2.03
N ALA A 88 4.64 2.36 1.98
CA ALA A 88 3.81 2.35 3.18
C ALA A 88 4.08 1.10 4.03
N LEU A 89 4.19 -0.08 3.43
CA LEU A 89 4.48 -1.32 4.16
C LEU A 89 5.86 -1.29 4.84
N LEU A 90 6.88 -0.77 4.17
CA LEU A 90 8.21 -0.62 4.73
C LEU A 90 8.26 0.42 5.86
N ALA A 91 7.54 1.53 5.72
CA ALA A 91 7.43 2.53 6.78
C ALA A 91 6.67 2.00 8.01
N ALA A 92 5.56 1.28 7.81
CA ALA A 92 4.78 0.68 8.90
C ALA A 92 5.53 -0.46 9.62
N SER A 93 6.47 -1.12 8.92
CA SER A 93 7.38 -2.12 9.48
C SER A 93 8.69 -1.54 10.00
N GLU A 94 8.82 -0.21 10.07
CA GLU A 94 9.99 0.50 10.61
C GLU A 94 11.29 0.24 9.83
N GLN A 95 11.19 -0.23 8.59
CA GLN A 95 12.33 -0.43 7.70
C GLN A 95 12.72 0.83 6.92
N LEU A 96 11.83 1.82 6.87
CA LEU A 96 12.08 3.15 6.31
C LEU A 96 11.71 4.24 7.30
N THR A 97 12.48 5.33 7.28
CA THR A 97 12.16 6.56 8.03
C THR A 97 11.01 7.31 7.35
N ALA A 98 9.91 7.52 8.07
CA ALA A 98 8.68 8.10 7.52
C ALA A 98 8.68 9.64 7.40
N ASN A 99 9.76 10.32 7.79
CA ASN A 99 9.81 11.78 7.96
C ASN A 99 9.48 12.61 6.69
N LYS A 100 9.45 11.99 5.51
CA LYS A 100 9.15 12.64 4.22
C LYS A 100 7.87 12.12 3.57
N LEU A 101 7.11 11.27 4.25
CA LEU A 101 5.91 10.64 3.68
C LEU A 101 4.65 11.48 3.94
N ASP A 102 4.71 12.40 4.90
CA ASP A 102 3.61 13.30 5.29
C ASP A 102 3.69 14.68 4.60
N GLU A 103 4.67 14.90 3.71
CA GLU A 103 4.84 16.11 2.89
C GLU A 103 4.07 16.00 1.56
#